data_AF-A0A954WGZ7-F1
#
_entry.id   AF-A0A954WGZ7-F1
#
_cell.length_a   1.000
_cell.length_b   1.000
_cell.length_c   1.000
_cell.angle_alpha   90.00
_cell.angle_beta   90.00
_cell.angle_gamma   90.00
#
_symmetry.space_group_name_H-M   'P 1'
#
loop_
_entity.id
_entity.type
_entity.pdbx_description
1 polymer ?
#
loop_
_entity_poly.entity_id
_entity_poly.type
_entity_poly.pdbx_seq_one_letter_code
_entity_poly.pdbx_strand_id
1 'polypeptide(L)'
;EAFDMPVPTGDPQFDPFGDGMQTIGLFRAGFDPATGTDTENPRQHPNLITSFLDASVVYGSDAARATALRTLDGTGRLKTSDGGVVGALLPRNDLATFPDGMLENENNGQHDPADLFAAGDVRANDNVQLLALHTLMVREHNRRADELAAADPTTTGDELYEAARRWVGALLQQITYNEFLPVLLGEGAIPQYAGYDPSVDPRISGVFSGAAFRIGHSMANEDVPRLDNAGQSLADGPLTLREAFFNPEPIGADGIEPYLLGMADQQVQEIDAQLIDALRNFLFGPPGAGGLDLISMNIQRGRDLGLPSYNQTRIDFGLAPAATFADITSDVDVQNQLASVYASPAQVDLIVGGLAEEHMAGAMVGPLFRAIIRDQFLRTRDGDRFWFENGQFAPDDLDAIRATTLADVILRNTDVATIADDVFIAGAAQRYQLPEALIRAVIHTESRYNPDAVSHVGAMGLMQLMPATARYLGVAQPFDPMQNIYGGSKYLRLLANNFNGDMVLVLAGYFSGAGAVKKYGGVPPHPGVRRYVKAVLRRYYAYER
;
A
#
# COMPACT_ATOMS: atom_id res chain seq x y z
N GLU A 1 26.81 -11.27 12.35
CA GLU A 1 28.15 -10.83 11.85
C GLU A 1 28.07 -9.34 11.55
N ALA A 2 29.04 -8.52 11.95
CA ALA A 2 29.04 -7.09 11.59
C ALA A 2 29.36 -6.91 10.10
N PHE A 3 28.68 -5.97 9.44
CA PHE A 3 28.83 -5.66 8.02
C PHE A 3 28.61 -4.16 7.77
N ASP A 4 29.33 -3.38 8.56
CA ASP A 4 29.18 -1.94 8.68
C ASP A 4 29.50 -1.21 7.37
N MET A 5 28.84 -0.07 7.18
CA MET A 5 28.97 0.77 6.00
C MET A 5 29.90 1.94 6.31
N PRO A 6 31.03 2.10 5.60
CA PRO A 6 31.88 3.27 5.77
C PRO A 6 31.14 4.53 5.30
N VAL A 7 31.14 5.57 6.13
CA VAL A 7 30.56 6.87 5.78
C VAL A 7 31.57 7.64 4.91
N PRO A 8 31.15 8.23 3.78
CA PRO A 8 32.03 9.10 2.98
C PRO A 8 32.58 10.26 3.82
N THR A 9 33.87 10.57 3.67
CA THR A 9 34.50 11.66 4.42
C THR A 9 33.81 12.99 4.12
N GLY A 10 33.39 13.69 5.17
CA GLY A 10 32.70 14.97 5.05
C GLY A 10 31.21 14.83 4.69
N ASP A 11 30.62 13.64 4.87
CA ASP A 11 29.17 13.48 4.79
C ASP A 11 28.49 14.48 5.74
N PRO A 12 27.54 15.31 5.26
CA PRO A 12 27.00 16.41 6.04
C PRO A 12 26.21 15.97 7.27
N GLN A 13 25.71 14.72 7.30
CA GLN A 13 24.90 14.20 8.39
C GLN A 13 25.73 13.29 9.29
N PHE A 14 26.45 12.33 8.71
CA PHE A 14 27.10 11.25 9.44
C PHE A 14 28.60 11.48 9.71
N ASP A 15 29.27 12.37 8.96
CA ASP A 15 30.67 12.78 9.20
C ASP A 15 30.87 14.30 8.98
N PRO A 16 30.15 15.16 9.74
CA PRO A 16 30.18 16.61 9.51
C PRO A 16 31.55 17.25 9.80
N PHE A 17 32.43 16.55 10.52
CA PHE A 17 33.78 17.00 10.83
C PHE A 17 34.82 16.53 9.81
N GLY A 18 34.44 15.64 8.89
CA GLY A 18 35.31 15.15 7.82
C GLY A 18 36.50 14.35 8.34
N ASP A 19 36.31 13.58 9.41
CA ASP A 19 37.39 12.78 10.00
C ASP A 19 37.61 11.44 9.28
N GLY A 20 36.63 11.00 8.48
CA GLY A 20 36.68 9.77 7.69
C GLY A 20 36.71 8.48 8.53
N MET A 21 36.36 8.54 9.80
CA MET A 21 36.34 7.39 10.72
C MET A 21 34.93 6.85 10.99
N GLN A 22 33.90 7.53 10.50
CA GLN A 22 32.51 7.22 10.80
C GLN A 22 32.01 6.00 10.02
N THR A 23 31.17 5.20 10.67
CA THR A 23 30.51 4.03 10.07
C THR A 23 29.05 3.99 10.49
N ILE A 24 28.18 3.48 9.61
CA ILE A 24 26.80 3.13 9.94
C ILE A 24 26.77 1.61 10.17
N GLY A 25 26.40 1.21 11.39
CA GLY A 25 26.41 -0.19 11.80
C GLY A 25 25.32 -1.01 11.11
N LEU A 26 25.67 -2.24 10.68
CA LEU A 26 24.70 -3.20 10.17
C LEU A 26 25.11 -4.61 10.59
N PHE A 27 24.18 -5.38 11.15
CA PHE A 27 24.37 -6.81 11.32
C PHE A 27 23.82 -7.59 10.13
N ARG A 28 24.64 -8.50 9.60
CA ARG A 28 24.23 -9.49 8.58
C ARG A 28 23.02 -10.28 9.07
N ALA A 29 22.14 -10.62 8.14
CA ALA A 29 20.91 -11.34 8.43
C ALA A 29 21.24 -12.73 8.97
N GLY A 30 20.33 -13.27 9.78
CA GLY A 30 20.36 -14.68 10.14
C GLY A 30 20.39 -15.55 8.88
N PHE A 31 21.06 -16.69 8.95
CA PHE A 31 21.20 -17.62 7.84
C PHE A 31 21.07 -19.06 8.31
N ASP A 32 20.73 -19.97 7.40
CA ASP A 32 20.68 -21.40 7.67
C ASP A 32 22.11 -21.93 7.88
N PRO A 33 22.45 -22.45 9.08
CA PRO A 33 23.79 -22.97 9.37
C PRO A 33 24.24 -24.13 8.47
N ALA A 34 23.33 -24.79 7.75
CA ALA A 34 23.66 -25.83 6.77
C ALA A 34 24.07 -25.27 5.39
N THR A 35 24.01 -23.95 5.19
CA THR A 35 24.30 -23.25 3.93
C THR A 35 25.48 -22.29 4.07
N GLY A 36 25.99 -21.76 2.95
CA GLY A 36 27.14 -20.87 2.96
C GLY A 36 28.46 -21.60 3.18
N THR A 37 28.55 -22.86 2.75
CA THR A 37 29.74 -23.70 2.92
C THR A 37 30.74 -23.54 1.78
N ASP A 38 30.25 -23.30 0.55
CA ASP A 38 31.04 -23.19 -0.68
C ASP A 38 30.20 -22.56 -1.82
N THR A 39 30.75 -22.50 -3.03
CA THR A 39 30.11 -21.86 -4.20
C THR A 39 28.87 -22.60 -4.73
N GLU A 40 28.77 -23.91 -4.48
CA GLU A 40 27.61 -24.72 -4.90
C GLU A 40 26.52 -24.76 -3.83
N ASN A 41 26.84 -24.32 -2.60
CA ASN A 41 25.90 -24.18 -1.49
C ASN A 41 26.00 -22.78 -0.86
N PRO A 42 25.60 -21.71 -1.58
CA PRO A 42 25.67 -20.35 -1.09
C PRO A 42 24.74 -20.14 0.11
N ARG A 43 25.07 -19.14 0.94
CA ARG A 43 24.33 -18.81 2.16
C ARG A 43 22.85 -18.54 1.83
N GLN A 44 21.95 -19.20 2.55
CA GLN A 44 20.51 -19.01 2.45
C GLN A 44 19.98 -18.36 3.72
N HIS A 45 19.03 -17.45 3.55
CA HIS A 45 18.44 -16.67 4.63
C HIS A 45 17.01 -17.16 4.89
N PRO A 46 16.71 -17.73 6.06
CA PRO A 46 15.37 -18.23 6.36
C PRO A 46 14.38 -17.06 6.46
N ASN A 47 13.17 -17.27 5.95
CA ASN A 47 12.03 -16.42 6.28
C ASN A 47 11.54 -16.80 7.68
N LEU A 48 11.45 -15.81 8.58
CA LEU A 48 11.05 -16.04 9.97
C LEU A 48 9.52 -16.04 10.17
N ILE A 49 8.77 -15.70 9.13
CA ILE A 49 7.30 -15.73 9.11
C ILE A 49 6.79 -16.64 7.99
N THR A 50 5.50 -16.96 8.01
CA THR A 50 4.85 -17.74 6.95
C THR A 50 4.95 -17.00 5.60
N SER A 51 5.09 -17.76 4.50
CA SER A 51 5.16 -17.15 3.15
C SER A 51 3.77 -16.85 2.57
N PHE A 52 2.73 -17.45 3.13
CA PHE A 52 1.35 -17.27 2.69
C PHE A 52 0.79 -15.95 3.21
N LEU A 53 -0.21 -15.41 2.50
CA LEU A 53 -1.00 -14.30 3.00
C LEU A 53 -2.13 -14.87 3.88
N ASP A 54 -1.78 -15.31 5.09
CA ASP A 54 -2.61 -16.15 5.98
C ASP A 54 -2.97 -15.44 7.31
N ALA A 55 -2.81 -14.12 7.35
CA ALA A 55 -2.96 -13.29 8.53
C ALA A 55 -2.01 -13.66 9.69
N SER A 56 -0.84 -14.26 9.44
CA SER A 56 0.19 -14.47 10.47
C SER A 56 0.62 -13.19 11.18
N VAL A 57 0.47 -12.03 10.55
CA VAL A 57 0.67 -10.72 11.20
C VAL A 57 -0.32 -10.42 12.34
N VAL A 58 -1.50 -11.06 12.33
CA VAL A 58 -2.51 -11.00 13.38
C VAL A 58 -2.33 -12.13 14.39
N TYR A 59 -2.06 -13.35 13.89
CA TYR A 59 -2.13 -14.58 14.68
C TYR A 59 -0.77 -15.14 15.13
N GLY A 60 0.34 -14.63 14.64
CA GLY A 60 1.67 -15.19 14.85
C GLY A 60 2.05 -16.24 13.79
N SER A 61 3.36 -16.46 13.65
CA SER A 61 3.94 -17.45 12.75
C SER A 61 4.36 -18.76 13.45
N ASP A 62 4.12 -18.85 14.75
CA ASP A 62 4.37 -20.03 15.57
C ASP A 62 3.21 -20.31 16.53
N ALA A 63 3.08 -21.56 16.96
CA ALA A 63 1.97 -22.00 17.79
C ALA A 63 1.98 -21.37 19.19
N ALA A 64 3.16 -21.06 19.76
CA ALA A 64 3.25 -20.49 21.09
C ALA A 64 2.70 -19.06 21.10
N ARG A 65 3.13 -18.23 20.13
CA ARG A 65 2.60 -16.87 19.95
C ARG A 65 1.11 -16.88 19.63
N ALA A 66 0.67 -17.75 18.72
CA ALA A 66 -0.74 -17.89 18.38
C ALA A 66 -1.62 -18.26 19.58
N THR A 67 -1.18 -19.21 20.42
CA THR A 67 -1.90 -19.56 21.66
C THR A 67 -1.87 -18.42 22.67
N ALA A 68 -0.72 -17.75 22.84
CA ALA A 68 -0.56 -16.69 23.84
C ALA A 68 -1.47 -15.47 23.58
N LEU A 69 -1.76 -15.16 22.32
CA LEU A 69 -2.63 -14.05 21.91
C LEU A 69 -4.13 -14.31 22.11
N ARG A 70 -4.55 -15.55 22.36
CA ARG A 70 -5.95 -15.94 22.53
C ARG A 70 -6.43 -15.74 23.97
N THR A 71 -7.71 -15.43 24.17
CA THR A 71 -8.30 -15.33 25.52
C THR A 71 -8.41 -16.69 26.21
N LEU A 72 -8.63 -17.76 25.44
CA LEU A 72 -8.82 -19.14 25.91
C LEU A 72 -9.95 -19.30 26.96
N ASP A 73 -10.97 -18.44 26.88
CA ASP A 73 -12.12 -18.40 27.78
C ASP A 73 -13.41 -18.98 27.16
N GLY A 74 -13.29 -19.60 25.98
CA GLY A 74 -14.40 -20.18 25.23
C GLY A 74 -15.08 -19.22 24.24
N THR A 75 -14.72 -17.94 24.24
CA THR A 75 -15.30 -16.95 23.30
C THR A 75 -14.71 -17.05 21.88
N GLY A 76 -13.55 -17.70 21.74
CA GLY A 76 -12.80 -17.74 20.49
C GLY A 76 -12.08 -16.43 20.14
N ARG A 77 -12.11 -15.43 21.03
CA ARG A 77 -11.50 -14.12 20.83
C ARG A 77 -9.97 -14.11 20.99
N LEU A 78 -9.37 -13.07 20.42
CA LEU A 78 -8.04 -12.59 20.75
C LEU A 78 -8.09 -11.63 21.94
N LYS A 79 -7.03 -11.61 22.75
CA LYS A 79 -6.85 -10.65 23.85
C LYS A 79 -6.84 -9.22 23.32
N THR A 80 -7.39 -8.28 24.08
CA THR A 80 -7.38 -6.83 23.83
C THR A 80 -7.22 -6.07 25.15
N SER A 81 -6.97 -4.77 25.11
CA SER A 81 -6.73 -3.93 26.30
C SER A 81 -7.89 -3.87 27.30
N ASP A 82 -9.15 -3.98 26.84
CA ASP A 82 -10.35 -3.87 27.67
C ASP A 82 -11.44 -4.91 27.34
N GLY A 83 -11.13 -5.91 26.51
CA GLY A 83 -12.04 -6.99 26.13
C GLY A 83 -13.18 -6.59 25.16
N GLY A 84 -13.26 -5.31 24.76
CA GLY A 84 -14.24 -4.80 23.80
C GLY A 84 -13.89 -5.09 22.33
N VAL A 85 -14.71 -4.55 21.41
CA VAL A 85 -14.45 -4.53 19.95
C VAL A 85 -14.12 -3.10 19.51
N VAL A 86 -15.08 -2.17 19.55
CA VAL A 86 -14.83 -0.75 19.26
C VAL A 86 -14.16 -0.09 20.48
N GLY A 87 -13.12 0.71 20.22
CA GLY A 87 -12.29 1.32 21.26
C GLY A 87 -11.21 0.40 21.84
N ALA A 88 -11.34 -0.92 21.68
CA ALA A 88 -10.37 -1.88 22.17
C ALA A 88 -9.03 -1.76 21.40
N LEU A 89 -7.92 -1.72 22.13
CA LEU A 89 -6.58 -1.77 21.55
C LEU A 89 -6.03 -3.18 21.64
N LEU A 90 -4.89 -3.40 21.00
CA LEU A 90 -4.10 -4.62 21.20
C LEU A 90 -3.79 -4.84 22.69
N PRO A 91 -3.49 -6.08 23.10
CA PRO A 91 -3.10 -6.37 24.48
C PRO A 91 -1.77 -5.70 24.81
N ARG A 92 -1.64 -5.15 26.02
CA ARG A 92 -0.33 -4.70 26.53
C ARG A 92 0.60 -5.90 26.71
N ASN A 93 1.86 -5.73 26.38
CA ASN A 93 2.86 -6.79 26.49
C ASN A 93 3.42 -6.92 27.92
N ASP A 94 2.54 -7.04 28.90
CA ASP A 94 2.90 -7.11 30.32
C ASP A 94 2.65 -8.50 30.93
N LEU A 95 3.16 -8.72 32.14
CA LEU A 95 2.97 -9.99 32.86
C LEU A 95 1.54 -10.20 33.38
N ALA A 96 0.70 -9.16 33.40
CA ALA A 96 -0.70 -9.31 33.75
C ALA A 96 -1.46 -9.99 32.60
N THR A 97 -1.11 -9.65 31.36
CA THR A 97 -1.71 -10.16 30.12
C THR A 97 -1.04 -11.45 29.64
N PHE A 98 0.28 -11.58 29.88
CA PHE A 98 1.11 -12.72 29.51
C PHE A 98 1.88 -13.28 30.72
N PRO A 99 1.22 -14.04 31.61
CA PRO A 99 1.80 -14.50 32.87
C PRO A 99 2.97 -15.49 32.69
N ASP A 100 3.03 -16.18 31.55
CA ASP A 100 4.11 -17.13 31.22
C ASP A 100 5.36 -16.44 30.61
N GLY A 101 5.30 -15.11 30.44
CA GLY A 101 6.37 -14.30 29.87
C GLY A 101 5.86 -13.37 28.77
N MET A 102 6.41 -12.16 28.74
CA MET A 102 6.13 -11.17 27.69
C MET A 102 6.53 -11.72 26.32
N LEU A 103 5.79 -11.34 25.28
CA LEU A 103 6.08 -11.73 23.91
C LEU A 103 7.25 -10.90 23.36
N GLU A 104 8.02 -11.51 22.46
CA GLU A 104 9.07 -10.81 21.73
C GLU A 104 8.46 -9.67 20.91
N ASN A 105 9.05 -8.48 21.00
CA ASN A 105 8.69 -7.29 20.25
C ASN A 105 9.96 -6.57 19.81
N GLU A 106 10.00 -6.20 18.53
CA GLU A 106 11.06 -5.35 18.00
C GLU A 106 10.78 -3.89 18.38
N ASN A 107 11.77 -3.24 18.98
CA ASN A 107 11.62 -1.90 19.57
C ASN A 107 12.92 -1.07 19.50
N ASN A 108 13.98 -1.62 18.90
CA ASN A 108 15.30 -1.01 18.85
C ASN A 108 15.84 -0.49 20.22
N GLY A 109 15.38 -1.08 21.33
CA GLY A 109 15.73 -0.67 22.69
C GLY A 109 15.16 0.68 23.16
N GLN A 110 14.17 1.25 22.47
CA GLN A 110 13.67 2.61 22.76
C GLN A 110 12.71 2.69 23.96
N HIS A 111 11.96 1.62 24.24
CA HIS A 111 10.95 1.57 25.32
C HIS A 111 11.08 0.28 26.15
N ASP A 112 10.49 0.28 27.35
CA ASP A 112 10.28 -0.97 28.10
C ASP A 112 9.33 -1.88 27.28
N PRO A 113 9.66 -3.16 27.05
CA PRO A 113 8.76 -4.08 26.37
C PRO A 113 7.34 -4.11 26.94
N ALA A 114 7.15 -3.84 28.25
CA ALA A 114 5.86 -3.78 28.90
C ALA A 114 4.98 -2.59 28.47
N ASP A 115 5.60 -1.52 27.96
CA ASP A 115 4.87 -0.35 27.45
C ASP A 115 4.34 -0.57 26.03
N LEU A 116 4.78 -1.61 25.33
CA LEU A 116 4.37 -1.91 23.97
C LEU A 116 3.09 -2.74 23.91
N PHE A 117 2.48 -2.77 22.72
CA PHE A 117 1.40 -3.69 22.42
C PHE A 117 1.93 -5.02 21.87
N ALA A 118 1.21 -6.11 22.10
CA ALA A 118 1.55 -7.42 21.57
C ALA A 118 0.63 -7.79 20.40
N ALA A 119 1.22 -8.29 19.31
CA ALA A 119 0.50 -8.70 18.10
C ALA A 119 1.07 -10.01 17.52
N GLY A 120 0.49 -10.50 16.42
CA GLY A 120 1.02 -11.66 15.70
C GLY A 120 2.44 -11.44 15.17
N ASP A 121 2.72 -10.29 14.57
CA ASP A 121 4.08 -9.90 14.17
C ASP A 121 4.82 -9.16 15.29
N VAL A 122 6.13 -9.39 15.42
CA VAL A 122 6.99 -8.75 16.43
C VAL A 122 7.22 -7.26 16.15
N ARG A 123 6.99 -6.79 14.92
CA ARG A 123 7.22 -5.41 14.47
C ARG A 123 5.96 -4.55 14.49
N ALA A 124 4.87 -5.02 15.09
CA ALA A 124 3.60 -4.28 15.08
C ALA A 124 3.68 -2.87 15.68
N ASN A 125 4.67 -2.61 16.53
CA ASN A 125 4.90 -1.29 17.14
C ASN A 125 5.87 -0.42 16.33
N ASP A 126 6.33 -0.85 15.15
CA ASP A 126 7.32 -0.08 14.35
C ASP A 126 6.86 1.36 14.14
N ASN A 127 5.61 1.58 13.75
CA ASN A 127 5.02 2.91 13.70
C ASN A 127 3.52 2.88 14.03
N VAL A 128 2.95 4.05 14.37
CA VAL A 128 1.54 4.17 14.79
C VAL A 128 0.55 3.74 13.70
N GLN A 129 0.85 3.96 12.42
CA GLN A 129 -0.02 3.55 11.31
C GLN A 129 -0.09 2.02 11.19
N LEU A 130 1.06 1.35 11.29
CA LEU A 130 1.12 -0.10 11.29
C LEU A 130 0.37 -0.68 12.50
N LEU A 131 0.60 -0.11 13.68
CA LEU A 131 -0.08 -0.51 14.91
C LEU A 131 -1.61 -0.36 14.82
N ALA A 132 -2.09 0.71 14.17
CA ALA A 132 -3.51 0.93 13.90
C ALA A 132 -4.10 -0.19 13.00
N LEU A 133 -3.40 -0.60 11.94
CA LEU A 133 -3.83 -1.69 11.07
C LEU A 133 -3.82 -3.05 11.77
N HIS A 134 -2.83 -3.34 12.62
CA HIS A 134 -2.83 -4.56 13.44
C HIS A 134 -4.04 -4.58 14.38
N THR A 135 -4.32 -3.45 15.05
CA THR A 135 -5.46 -3.32 15.95
C THR A 135 -6.78 -3.52 15.19
N LEU A 136 -6.94 -2.91 14.03
CA LEU A 136 -8.13 -3.03 13.18
C LEU A 136 -8.44 -4.50 12.85
N MET A 137 -7.43 -5.29 12.49
CA MET A 137 -7.63 -6.70 12.12
C MET A 137 -7.92 -7.59 13.32
N VAL A 138 -7.41 -7.28 14.52
CA VAL A 138 -7.80 -7.96 15.77
C VAL A 138 -9.25 -7.64 16.13
N ARG A 139 -9.70 -6.39 15.91
CA ARG A 139 -11.11 -6.02 16.10
C ARG A 139 -12.02 -6.81 15.15
N GLU A 140 -11.65 -6.92 13.86
CA GLU A 140 -12.42 -7.71 12.88
C GLU A 140 -12.51 -9.19 13.27
N HIS A 141 -11.42 -9.77 13.79
CA HIS A 141 -11.45 -11.13 14.34
C HIS A 141 -12.49 -11.27 15.46
N ASN A 142 -12.41 -10.41 16.49
CA ASN A 142 -13.29 -10.49 17.65
C ASN A 142 -14.76 -10.24 17.26
N ARG A 143 -15.00 -9.28 16.35
CA ARG A 143 -16.32 -9.01 15.77
C ARG A 143 -16.89 -10.27 15.10
N ARG A 144 -16.10 -10.95 14.27
CA ARG A 144 -16.54 -12.17 13.58
C ARG A 144 -16.75 -13.34 14.54
N ALA A 145 -15.89 -13.51 15.54
CA ALA A 145 -16.08 -14.54 16.57
C ALA A 145 -17.40 -14.33 17.33
N ASP A 146 -17.75 -13.09 17.67
CA ASP A 146 -19.01 -12.74 18.33
C ASP A 146 -20.24 -13.02 17.45
N GLU A 147 -20.18 -12.68 16.16
CA GLU A 147 -21.26 -12.99 15.21
C GLU A 147 -21.51 -14.49 15.09
N LEU A 148 -20.45 -15.28 15.00
CA LEU A 148 -20.53 -16.74 14.90
C LEU A 148 -21.08 -17.34 16.19
N ALA A 149 -20.63 -16.88 17.35
CA ALA A 149 -21.13 -17.33 18.65
C ALA A 149 -22.61 -16.98 18.86
N ALA A 150 -23.05 -15.81 18.36
CA ALA A 150 -24.45 -15.40 18.40
C ALA A 150 -25.33 -16.22 17.43
N ALA A 151 -24.78 -16.63 16.29
CA ALA A 151 -25.48 -17.44 15.30
C ALA A 151 -25.67 -18.90 15.75
N ASP A 152 -24.66 -19.48 16.41
CA ASP A 152 -24.73 -20.82 17.00
C ASP A 152 -24.02 -20.87 18.36
N PRO A 153 -24.76 -20.71 19.48
CA PRO A 153 -24.20 -20.76 20.83
C PRO A 153 -23.61 -22.11 21.26
N THR A 154 -23.74 -23.16 20.44
CA THR A 154 -23.17 -24.49 20.72
C THR A 154 -21.75 -24.66 20.17
N THR A 155 -21.31 -23.73 19.31
CA THR A 155 -19.96 -23.72 18.72
C THR A 155 -18.90 -23.53 19.81
N THR A 156 -17.83 -24.34 19.77
CA THR A 156 -16.75 -24.23 20.75
C THR A 156 -15.84 -23.02 20.48
N GLY A 157 -15.13 -22.54 21.50
CA GLY A 157 -14.19 -21.42 21.35
C GLY A 157 -13.06 -21.69 20.35
N ASP A 158 -12.62 -22.93 20.19
CA ASP A 158 -11.61 -23.29 19.17
C ASP A 158 -12.21 -23.21 17.75
N GLU A 159 -13.44 -23.68 17.56
CA GLU A 159 -14.13 -23.59 16.27
C GLU A 159 -14.43 -22.13 15.88
N LEU A 160 -14.86 -21.30 16.85
CA LEU A 160 -15.06 -19.86 16.66
C LEU A 160 -13.76 -19.16 16.25
N TYR A 161 -12.66 -19.44 16.97
CA TYR A 161 -11.34 -18.86 16.68
C TYR A 161 -10.86 -19.21 15.27
N GLU A 162 -10.90 -20.49 14.88
CA GLU A 162 -10.41 -20.92 13.56
C GLU A 162 -11.32 -20.41 12.42
N ALA A 163 -12.63 -20.30 12.65
CA ALA A 163 -13.56 -19.72 11.68
C ALA A 163 -13.31 -18.20 11.48
N ALA A 164 -13.16 -17.44 12.57
CA ALA A 164 -12.82 -16.01 12.50
C ALA A 164 -11.42 -15.77 11.92
N ARG A 165 -10.45 -16.63 12.27
CA ARG A 165 -9.10 -16.60 11.70
C ARG A 165 -9.10 -16.77 10.19
N ARG A 166 -9.82 -17.78 9.70
CA ARG A 166 -9.95 -18.04 8.26
C ARG A 166 -10.60 -16.87 7.53
N TRP A 167 -11.64 -16.28 8.12
CA TRP A 167 -12.31 -15.09 7.59
C TRP A 167 -11.36 -13.89 7.45
N VAL A 168 -10.61 -13.54 8.50
CA VAL A 168 -9.64 -12.44 8.44
C VAL A 168 -8.53 -12.71 7.44
N GLY A 169 -8.03 -13.94 7.36
CA GLY A 169 -7.07 -14.35 6.31
C GLY A 169 -7.62 -14.10 4.91
N ALA A 170 -8.88 -14.48 4.67
CA ALA A 170 -9.55 -14.24 3.39
C ALA A 170 -9.79 -12.76 3.09
N LEU A 171 -10.10 -11.93 4.08
CA LEU A 171 -10.23 -10.48 3.89
C LEU A 171 -8.88 -9.85 3.50
N LEU A 172 -7.78 -10.23 4.17
CA LEU A 172 -6.45 -9.74 3.78
C LEU A 172 -6.11 -10.16 2.35
N GLN A 173 -6.43 -11.39 1.95
CA GLN A 173 -6.25 -11.87 0.57
C GLN A 173 -7.10 -11.07 -0.42
N GLN A 174 -8.40 -10.89 -0.14
CA GLN A 174 -9.31 -10.13 -0.98
C GLN A 174 -8.82 -8.69 -1.19
N ILE A 175 -8.58 -7.96 -0.10
CA ILE A 175 -8.18 -6.55 -0.13
C ILE A 175 -6.83 -6.40 -0.84
N THR A 176 -5.86 -7.26 -0.53
CA THR A 176 -4.53 -7.18 -1.15
C THR A 176 -4.62 -7.38 -2.67
N TYR A 177 -5.29 -8.43 -3.13
CA TYR A 177 -5.28 -8.79 -4.54
C TYR A 177 -6.24 -8.00 -5.41
N ASN A 178 -7.34 -7.49 -4.85
CA ASN A 178 -8.41 -6.85 -5.61
C ASN A 178 -8.54 -5.34 -5.34
N GLU A 179 -7.88 -4.78 -4.33
CA GLU A 179 -7.81 -3.32 -4.12
C GLU A 179 -6.37 -2.80 -4.22
N PHE A 180 -5.43 -3.34 -3.43
CA PHE A 180 -4.07 -2.81 -3.36
C PHE A 180 -3.21 -3.09 -4.61
N LEU A 181 -3.14 -4.36 -5.05
CA LEU A 181 -2.27 -4.74 -6.17
C LEU A 181 -2.66 -4.08 -7.51
N PRO A 182 -3.95 -3.89 -7.86
CA PRO A 182 -4.33 -3.15 -9.06
C PRO A 182 -3.82 -1.70 -9.08
N VAL A 183 -3.83 -1.03 -7.92
CA VAL A 183 -3.27 0.34 -7.78
C VAL A 183 -1.75 0.32 -7.97
N LEU A 184 -1.07 -0.61 -7.33
CA LEU A 184 0.39 -0.70 -7.36
C LEU A 184 0.94 -1.12 -8.74
N LEU A 185 0.39 -2.20 -9.32
CA LEU A 185 0.92 -2.87 -10.50
C LEU A 185 0.19 -2.49 -11.80
N GLY A 186 -0.89 -1.72 -11.68
CA GLY A 186 -1.83 -1.42 -12.75
C GLY A 186 -2.87 -2.50 -12.97
N GLU A 187 -4.01 -2.04 -13.47
CA GLU A 187 -5.20 -2.86 -13.76
C GLU A 187 -4.89 -4.09 -14.61
N GLY A 188 -5.42 -5.25 -14.20
CA GLY A 188 -5.22 -6.53 -14.88
C GLY A 188 -3.81 -7.11 -14.78
N ALA A 189 -2.93 -6.55 -13.92
CA ALA A 189 -1.62 -7.16 -13.67
C ALA A 189 -1.74 -8.58 -13.10
N ILE A 190 -2.71 -8.78 -12.20
CA ILE A 190 -3.06 -10.07 -11.64
C ILE A 190 -4.24 -10.64 -12.46
N PRO A 191 -4.08 -11.79 -13.17
CA PRO A 191 -5.19 -12.43 -13.88
C PRO A 191 -6.18 -13.04 -12.89
N GLN A 192 -7.39 -13.37 -13.36
CA GLN A 192 -8.37 -14.13 -12.57
C GLN A 192 -7.75 -15.45 -12.07
N TYR A 193 -8.11 -15.85 -10.85
CA TYR A 193 -7.65 -17.09 -10.25
C TYR A 193 -8.09 -18.32 -11.08
N ALA A 194 -7.15 -19.21 -11.36
CA ALA A 194 -7.36 -20.40 -12.19
C ALA A 194 -7.48 -21.71 -11.38
N GLY A 195 -7.42 -21.62 -10.06
CA GLY A 195 -7.39 -22.77 -9.16
C GLY A 195 -6.00 -23.01 -8.55
N TYR A 196 -5.97 -23.82 -7.49
CA TYR A 196 -4.76 -24.17 -6.77
C TYR A 196 -3.88 -25.12 -7.59
N ASP A 197 -2.59 -24.81 -7.68
CA ASP A 197 -1.57 -25.64 -8.31
C ASP A 197 -0.54 -26.11 -7.27
N PRO A 198 -0.55 -27.41 -6.90
CA PRO A 198 0.39 -27.95 -5.93
C PRO A 198 1.85 -28.02 -6.43
N SER A 199 2.10 -27.75 -7.71
CA SER A 199 3.45 -27.71 -8.27
C SER A 199 4.13 -26.34 -8.14
N VAL A 200 3.38 -25.30 -7.78
CA VAL A 200 3.90 -23.94 -7.57
C VAL A 200 4.63 -23.85 -6.23
N ASP A 201 5.80 -23.19 -6.22
CA ASP A 201 6.55 -22.88 -5.01
C ASP A 201 6.16 -21.49 -4.46
N PRO A 202 5.40 -21.42 -3.35
CA PRO A 202 4.90 -20.16 -2.82
C PRO A 202 5.94 -19.42 -1.95
N ARG A 203 7.14 -19.97 -1.74
CA ARG A 203 8.14 -19.34 -0.86
C ARG A 203 8.49 -17.92 -1.32
N ILE A 204 8.74 -17.04 -0.35
CA ILE A 204 9.17 -15.67 -0.65
C ILE A 204 10.59 -15.68 -1.23
N SER A 205 10.77 -15.05 -2.39
CA SER A 205 12.08 -14.90 -3.04
C SER A 205 12.90 -13.78 -2.40
N GLY A 206 14.23 -13.93 -2.39
CA GLY A 206 15.14 -12.91 -1.88
C GLY A 206 15.05 -11.58 -2.63
N VAL A 207 14.84 -11.61 -3.96
CA VAL A 207 14.66 -10.38 -4.76
C VAL A 207 13.36 -9.64 -4.45
N PHE A 208 12.31 -10.35 -4.03
CA PHE A 208 11.07 -9.73 -3.56
C PHE A 208 11.26 -9.04 -2.21
N SER A 209 11.69 -9.76 -1.18
CA SER A 209 11.79 -9.22 0.19
C SER A 209 13.02 -8.32 0.42
N GLY A 210 14.10 -8.59 -0.31
CA GLY A 210 15.37 -7.87 -0.20
C GLY A 210 15.42 -6.59 -1.04
N ALA A 211 14.57 -6.46 -2.06
CA ALA A 211 14.55 -5.29 -2.94
C ALA A 211 13.14 -4.83 -3.34
N ALA A 212 12.42 -5.62 -4.15
CA ALA A 212 11.24 -5.12 -4.87
C ALA A 212 10.08 -4.71 -3.97
N PHE A 213 9.86 -5.39 -2.83
CA PHE A 213 8.79 -5.05 -1.89
C PHE A 213 9.25 -4.05 -0.79
N ARG A 214 10.42 -3.44 -0.96
CA ARG A 214 10.89 -2.30 -0.15
C ARG A 214 10.47 -0.94 -0.70
N ILE A 215 9.66 -0.93 -1.77
CA ILE A 215 9.08 0.28 -2.38
C ILE A 215 8.33 1.17 -1.38
N GLY A 216 7.76 0.60 -0.31
CA GLY A 216 7.08 1.36 0.73
C GLY A 216 7.98 2.40 1.43
N HIS A 217 9.30 2.19 1.44
CA HIS A 217 10.24 3.18 2.00
C HIS A 217 10.34 4.46 1.18
N SER A 218 10.08 4.40 -0.12
CA SER A 218 10.04 5.58 -1.00
C SER A 218 8.66 6.25 -0.97
N MET A 219 7.60 5.51 -0.63
CA MET A 219 6.22 6.02 -0.50
C MET A 219 5.96 6.80 0.79
N ALA A 220 6.84 6.69 1.79
CA ALA A 220 6.62 7.22 3.13
C ALA A 220 6.59 8.76 3.14
N ASN A 221 5.71 9.34 3.96
CA ASN A 221 5.62 10.78 4.20
C ASN A 221 6.36 11.20 5.48
N GLU A 222 6.82 12.45 5.53
CA GLU A 222 7.45 13.04 6.73
C GLU A 222 6.47 13.23 7.89
N ASP A 223 5.19 13.43 7.58
CA ASP A 223 4.13 13.69 8.55
C ASP A 223 3.09 12.57 8.54
N VAL A 224 2.50 12.32 9.70
CA VAL A 224 1.42 11.37 9.98
C VAL A 224 0.18 12.16 10.42
N PRO A 225 -0.78 12.41 9.51
CA PRO A 225 -2.00 13.13 9.83
C PRO A 225 -2.86 12.38 10.85
N ARG A 226 -3.49 13.14 11.74
CA ARG A 226 -4.48 12.66 12.71
C ARG A 226 -5.77 13.42 12.50
N LEU A 227 -6.78 12.77 11.94
CA LEU A 227 -8.01 13.43 11.50
C LEU A 227 -9.22 12.98 12.32
N ASP A 228 -10.13 13.90 12.64
CA ASP A 228 -11.42 13.56 13.21
C ASP A 228 -12.46 13.17 12.14
N ASN A 229 -13.66 12.80 12.58
CA ASN A 229 -14.79 12.45 11.68
C ASN A 229 -15.27 13.60 10.77
N ALA A 230 -14.84 14.84 11.01
CA ALA A 230 -15.09 15.99 10.15
C ALA A 230 -13.93 16.26 9.17
N GLY A 231 -12.94 15.37 9.12
CA GLY A 231 -11.72 15.53 8.32
C GLY A 231 -10.82 16.66 8.81
N GLN A 232 -10.99 17.10 10.06
CA GLN A 232 -10.17 18.16 10.66
C GLN A 232 -9.03 17.53 11.44
N SER A 233 -7.86 18.18 11.44
CA SER A 233 -6.75 17.73 12.28
C SER A 233 -7.12 17.80 13.76
N LEU A 234 -6.67 16.81 14.54
CA LEU A 234 -6.77 16.85 16.00
C LEU A 234 -6.03 18.07 16.57
N ALA A 235 -6.37 18.48 17.79
CA ALA A 235 -5.87 19.70 18.42
C ALA A 235 -4.34 19.77 18.51
N ASP A 236 -3.68 18.62 18.68
CA ASP A 236 -2.22 18.51 18.78
C ASP A 236 -1.53 18.37 17.39
N GLY A 237 -2.27 18.49 16.29
CA GLY A 237 -1.73 18.47 14.91
C GLY A 237 -1.29 17.08 14.41
N PRO A 238 -0.63 16.99 13.25
CA PRO A 238 0.00 15.73 12.80
C PRO A 238 1.20 15.36 13.69
N LEU A 239 1.57 14.07 13.69
CA LEU A 239 2.89 13.64 14.20
C LEU A 239 3.90 13.73 13.07
N THR A 240 5.18 13.93 13.37
CA THR A 240 6.24 13.57 12.43
C THR A 240 6.38 12.05 12.38
N LEU A 241 6.84 11.48 11.25
CA LEU A 241 7.12 10.05 11.15
C LEU A 241 8.14 9.60 12.20
N ARG A 242 9.08 10.49 12.55
CA ARG A 242 10.04 10.25 13.63
C ARG A 242 9.38 10.05 14.99
N GLU A 243 8.38 10.86 15.33
CA GLU A 243 7.62 10.74 16.59
C GLU A 243 6.71 9.51 16.60
N ALA A 244 6.35 9.00 15.42
CA ALA A 244 5.52 7.82 15.24
C ALA A 244 6.30 6.51 15.40
N PHE A 245 7.63 6.49 15.22
CA PHE A 245 8.41 5.25 15.31
C PHE A 245 8.49 4.72 16.73
N PHE A 246 8.22 3.42 16.90
CA PHE A 246 8.28 2.66 18.16
C PHE A 246 7.49 3.26 19.33
N ASN A 247 6.55 4.17 19.03
CA ASN A 247 5.84 4.95 20.03
C ASN A 247 4.37 4.52 20.13
N PRO A 248 3.99 3.73 21.16
CA PRO A 248 2.61 3.29 21.33
C PRO A 248 1.71 4.33 22.00
N GLU A 249 2.26 5.41 22.56
CA GLU A 249 1.48 6.39 23.33
C GLU A 249 0.36 7.05 22.53
N PRO A 250 0.58 7.50 21.27
CA PRO A 250 -0.46 8.18 20.51
C PRO A 250 -1.66 7.26 20.21
N ILE A 251 -1.43 5.97 19.94
CA ILE A 251 -2.52 4.98 19.79
C ILE A 251 -3.25 4.76 21.11
N GLY A 252 -2.52 4.74 22.23
CA GLY A 252 -3.10 4.64 23.56
C GLY A 252 -3.99 5.82 23.96
N ALA A 253 -3.68 7.02 23.46
CA ALA A 253 -4.40 8.25 23.76
C ALA A 253 -5.55 8.54 22.79
N ASP A 254 -5.29 8.41 21.49
CA ASP A 254 -6.18 8.88 20.42
C ASP A 254 -7.08 7.76 19.86
N GLY A 255 -6.77 6.49 20.14
CA GLY A 255 -7.35 5.35 19.43
C GLY A 255 -6.68 5.13 18.07
N ILE A 256 -7.36 4.44 17.16
CA ILE A 256 -6.81 4.10 15.83
C ILE A 256 -7.46 4.90 14.71
N GLU A 257 -8.65 5.41 14.95
CA GLU A 257 -9.53 6.07 14.00
C GLU A 257 -8.88 7.31 13.36
N PRO A 258 -8.19 8.19 14.12
CA PRO A 258 -7.57 9.36 13.51
C PRO A 258 -6.45 9.04 12.53
N TYR A 259 -5.74 7.93 12.75
CA TYR A 259 -4.66 7.46 11.90
C TYR A 259 -5.19 6.75 10.65
N LEU A 260 -6.28 5.99 10.77
CA LEU A 260 -6.95 5.37 9.62
C LEU A 260 -7.51 6.43 8.67
N LEU A 261 -8.15 7.47 9.21
CA LEU A 261 -8.63 8.62 8.43
C LEU A 261 -7.46 9.39 7.80
N GLY A 262 -6.39 9.63 8.57
CA GLY A 262 -5.18 10.29 8.06
C GLY A 262 -4.53 9.54 6.90
N MET A 263 -4.40 8.20 7.00
CA MET A 263 -3.87 7.38 5.91
C MET A 263 -4.76 7.38 4.66
N ALA A 264 -6.08 7.40 4.83
CA ALA A 264 -7.00 7.42 3.69
C ALA A 264 -7.05 8.79 2.97
N ASP A 265 -6.73 9.88 3.67
CA ASP A 265 -6.71 11.24 3.11
C ASP A 265 -5.34 11.60 2.50
N GLN A 266 -4.25 11.13 3.12
CA GLN A 266 -2.90 11.53 2.76
C GLN A 266 -2.40 10.83 1.50
N GLN A 267 -1.96 11.62 0.52
CA GLN A 267 -1.25 11.10 -0.64
C GLN A 267 0.16 10.63 -0.24
N VAL A 268 0.53 9.43 -0.68
CA VAL A 268 1.90 8.89 -0.54
C VAL A 268 2.91 9.64 -1.41
N GLN A 269 4.19 9.58 -1.04
CA GLN A 269 5.29 10.03 -1.91
C GLN A 269 5.39 9.15 -3.16
N GLU A 270 6.06 9.69 -4.19
CA GLU A 270 6.34 8.96 -5.42
C GLU A 270 7.31 7.80 -5.16
N ILE A 271 7.12 6.65 -5.83
CA ILE A 271 8.09 5.55 -5.77
C ILE A 271 9.22 5.87 -6.74
N ASP A 272 10.33 6.38 -6.23
CA ASP A 272 11.48 6.76 -7.04
C ASP A 272 12.81 6.50 -6.30
N ALA A 273 13.91 7.01 -6.87
CA ALA A 273 15.24 6.91 -6.27
C ALA A 273 15.46 7.88 -5.09
N GLN A 274 14.41 8.56 -4.60
CA GLN A 274 14.43 9.48 -3.49
C GLN A 274 13.69 8.89 -2.27
N LEU A 275 14.17 9.30 -1.09
CA LEU A 275 13.54 9.00 0.18
C LEU A 275 13.57 10.25 1.05
N ILE A 276 12.54 10.38 1.87
CA ILE A 276 12.40 11.45 2.86
C ILE A 276 13.53 11.41 3.92
N ASP A 277 13.81 12.55 4.54
CA ASP A 277 14.93 12.71 5.48
C ASP A 277 14.71 11.89 6.75
N ALA A 278 13.46 11.73 7.22
CA ALA A 278 13.15 10.88 8.37
C ALA A 278 13.66 9.44 8.21
N LEU A 279 13.69 8.91 6.98
CA LEU A 279 14.19 7.56 6.69
C LEU A 279 15.65 7.55 6.24
N ARG A 280 16.08 8.57 5.50
CA ARG A 280 17.42 8.64 4.91
C ARG A 280 18.49 9.09 5.89
N ASN A 281 18.16 9.96 6.83
CA ASN A 281 19.13 10.60 7.71
C ASN A 281 18.84 10.35 9.20
N PHE A 282 17.57 10.18 9.57
CA PHE A 282 17.14 10.17 10.97
C PHE A 282 16.51 8.86 11.43
N LEU A 283 16.72 7.74 10.71
CA LEU A 283 16.06 6.49 11.03
C LEU A 283 16.39 6.09 12.48
N PHE A 284 15.38 6.12 13.34
CA PHE A 284 15.43 5.82 14.78
C PHE A 284 16.33 6.71 15.64
N GLY A 285 16.81 7.86 15.15
CA GLY A 285 17.62 8.79 15.94
C GLY A 285 18.32 9.89 15.14
N PRO A 286 19.02 10.84 15.79
CA PRO A 286 19.82 11.84 15.08
C PRO A 286 21.10 11.23 14.46
N PRO A 287 21.57 11.69 13.28
CA PRO A 287 22.87 11.32 12.72
C PRO A 287 24.00 11.47 13.73
N GLY A 288 24.92 10.50 13.77
CA GLY A 288 26.04 10.48 14.73
C GLY A 288 25.66 10.24 16.19
N ALA A 289 24.36 10.07 16.49
CA ALA A 289 23.82 9.82 17.82
C ALA A 289 22.75 8.71 17.83
N GLY A 290 22.91 7.71 16.96
CA GLY A 290 22.02 6.54 16.85
C GLY A 290 21.07 6.54 15.64
N GLY A 291 21.03 7.62 14.87
CA GLY A 291 20.33 7.68 13.58
C GLY A 291 21.01 6.82 12.51
N LEU A 292 20.21 6.22 11.64
CA LEU A 292 20.63 5.37 10.53
C LEU A 292 20.13 5.93 9.19
N ASP A 293 20.69 5.40 8.10
CA ASP A 293 20.22 5.64 6.73
C ASP A 293 19.55 4.38 6.17
N LEU A 294 18.21 4.42 6.05
CA LEU A 294 17.43 3.28 5.60
C LEU A 294 17.77 2.83 4.18
N ILE A 295 18.04 3.75 3.24
CA ILE A 295 18.33 3.36 1.86
C ILE A 295 19.73 2.76 1.75
N SER A 296 20.71 3.31 2.46
CA SER A 296 22.04 2.71 2.58
C SER A 296 21.95 1.31 3.20
N MET A 297 21.15 1.13 4.26
CA MET A 297 20.89 -0.18 4.86
C MET A 297 20.19 -1.14 3.89
N ASN A 298 19.24 -0.67 3.06
CA ASN A 298 18.57 -1.52 2.07
C ASN A 298 19.55 -2.02 1.00
N ILE A 299 20.41 -1.13 0.48
CA ILE A 299 21.45 -1.49 -0.49
C ILE A 299 22.41 -2.51 0.13
N GLN A 300 22.90 -2.23 1.33
CA GLN A 300 23.83 -3.11 2.03
C GLN A 300 23.18 -4.45 2.40
N ARG A 301 21.89 -4.47 2.75
CA ARG A 301 21.12 -5.70 2.95
C ARG A 301 20.99 -6.50 1.66
N GLY A 302 20.78 -5.85 0.52
CA GLY A 302 20.77 -6.53 -0.78
C GLY A 302 22.11 -7.24 -1.06
N ARG A 303 23.23 -6.58 -0.74
CA ARG A 303 24.58 -7.17 -0.85
C ARG A 303 24.81 -8.30 0.14
N ASP A 304 24.33 -8.14 1.38
CA ASP A 304 24.39 -9.17 2.43
C ASP A 304 23.68 -10.46 2.02
N LEU A 305 22.48 -10.31 1.44
CA LEU A 305 21.64 -11.40 0.94
C LEU A 305 22.15 -11.99 -0.38
N GLY A 306 23.20 -11.42 -0.97
CA GLY A 306 23.74 -11.88 -2.26
C GLY A 306 22.78 -11.69 -3.42
N LEU A 307 21.99 -10.61 -3.42
CA LEU A 307 21.05 -10.35 -4.51
C LEU A 307 21.80 -10.13 -5.85
N PRO A 308 21.25 -10.62 -6.97
CA PRO A 308 21.79 -10.32 -8.30
C PRO A 308 21.78 -8.81 -8.59
N SER A 309 22.61 -8.38 -9.54
CA SER A 309 22.55 -6.99 -10.01
C SER A 309 21.24 -6.71 -10.74
N TYR A 310 20.94 -5.42 -10.92
CA TYR A 310 19.79 -4.96 -11.68
C TYR A 310 19.68 -5.66 -13.05
N ASN A 311 20.74 -5.64 -13.86
CA ASN A 311 20.72 -6.25 -15.19
C ASN A 311 20.58 -7.78 -15.16
N GLN A 312 21.23 -8.46 -14.21
CA GLN A 312 21.07 -9.92 -14.11
C GLN A 312 19.62 -10.26 -13.77
N THR A 313 19.02 -9.53 -12.83
CA THR A 313 17.61 -9.74 -12.45
C THR A 313 16.67 -9.45 -13.62
N ARG A 314 16.94 -8.42 -14.43
CA ARG A 314 16.18 -8.18 -15.67
C ARG A 314 16.20 -9.39 -16.59
N ILE A 315 17.38 -9.97 -16.83
CA ILE A 315 17.54 -11.16 -17.67
C ILE A 315 16.76 -12.34 -17.08
N ASP A 316 16.85 -12.57 -15.78
CA ASP A 316 16.17 -13.66 -15.07
C ASP A 316 14.64 -13.55 -15.18
N PHE A 317 14.11 -12.32 -15.25
CA PHE A 317 12.69 -12.02 -15.46
C PHE A 317 12.30 -11.81 -16.93
N GLY A 318 13.17 -12.14 -17.88
CA GLY A 318 12.89 -12.08 -19.32
C GLY A 318 12.83 -10.66 -19.90
N LEU A 319 13.39 -9.67 -19.20
CA LEU A 319 13.51 -8.28 -19.65
C LEU A 319 14.88 -8.04 -20.29
N ALA A 320 14.95 -7.12 -21.24
CA ALA A 320 16.23 -6.72 -21.84
C ALA A 320 17.11 -6.00 -20.81
N PRO A 321 18.39 -6.36 -20.64
CA PRO A 321 19.30 -5.62 -19.76
C PRO A 321 19.51 -4.18 -20.28
N ALA A 322 19.70 -3.23 -19.39
CA ALA A 322 20.03 -1.85 -19.75
C ALA A 322 21.47 -1.76 -20.27
N ALA A 323 21.67 -1.14 -21.43
CA ALA A 323 22.99 -0.92 -22.00
C ALA A 323 23.57 0.44 -21.54
N THR A 324 22.71 1.41 -21.31
CA THR A 324 23.02 2.76 -20.84
C THR A 324 22.08 3.17 -19.69
N PHE A 325 22.44 4.19 -18.92
CA PHE A 325 21.56 4.69 -17.85
C PHE A 325 20.24 5.27 -18.40
N ALA A 326 20.24 5.74 -19.65
CA ALA A 326 19.02 6.19 -20.33
C ALA A 326 18.03 5.05 -20.64
N ASP A 327 18.47 3.79 -20.59
CA ASP A 327 17.57 2.63 -20.69
C ASP A 327 16.87 2.31 -19.35
N ILE A 328 17.31 2.91 -18.23
CA ILE A 328 16.68 2.79 -16.91
C ILE A 328 15.63 3.89 -16.74
N THR A 329 16.01 5.14 -17.00
CA THR A 329 15.17 6.32 -16.75
C THR A 329 15.37 7.40 -17.81
N SER A 330 14.31 8.16 -18.08
CA SER A 330 14.38 9.34 -18.96
C SER A 330 14.95 10.58 -18.25
N ASP A 331 15.04 10.56 -16.92
CA ASP A 331 15.57 11.67 -16.11
C ASP A 331 17.10 11.76 -16.22
N VAL A 332 17.58 12.87 -16.80
CA VAL A 332 19.01 13.10 -17.04
C VAL A 332 19.79 13.33 -15.75
N ASP A 333 19.17 13.89 -14.71
CA ASP A 333 19.83 14.11 -13.43
C ASP A 333 20.03 12.78 -12.70
N VAL A 334 19.02 11.90 -12.70
CA VAL A 334 19.17 10.53 -12.17
C VAL A 334 20.22 9.75 -12.97
N GLN A 335 20.23 9.85 -14.31
CA GLN A 335 21.27 9.24 -15.14
C GLN A 335 22.67 9.70 -14.73
N ASN A 336 22.86 11.02 -14.54
CA ASN A 336 24.15 11.59 -14.13
C ASN A 336 24.55 11.14 -12.72
N GLN A 337 23.61 11.05 -11.79
CA GLN A 337 23.86 10.55 -10.44
C GLN A 337 24.28 9.08 -10.45
N LEU A 338 23.56 8.24 -11.19
CA LEU A 338 23.92 6.83 -11.37
C LEU A 338 25.31 6.69 -12.01
N ALA A 339 25.62 7.48 -13.05
CA ALA A 339 26.92 7.48 -13.71
C ALA A 339 28.07 7.98 -12.82
N SER A 340 27.77 8.76 -11.77
CA SER A 340 28.79 9.21 -10.82
C SER A 340 29.20 8.12 -9.82
N VAL A 341 28.36 7.10 -9.63
CA VAL A 341 28.57 6.01 -8.65
C VAL A 341 28.87 4.67 -9.33
N TYR A 342 28.19 4.35 -10.43
CA TYR A 342 28.33 3.07 -11.14
C TYR A 342 29.03 3.26 -12.47
N ALA A 343 30.00 2.38 -12.79
CA ALA A 343 30.70 2.44 -14.07
C ALA A 343 29.81 2.02 -15.26
N SER A 344 28.76 1.23 -15.01
CA SER A 344 27.77 0.83 -16.01
C SER A 344 26.47 0.33 -15.35
N PRO A 345 25.34 0.29 -16.08
CA PRO A 345 24.09 -0.31 -15.60
C PRO A 345 24.21 -1.75 -15.10
N ALA A 346 25.20 -2.51 -15.58
CA ALA A 346 25.42 -3.90 -15.19
C ALA A 346 25.83 -4.07 -13.71
N GLN A 347 26.36 -3.01 -13.09
CA GLN A 347 26.82 -3.00 -11.70
C GLN A 347 25.80 -2.42 -10.72
N VAL A 348 24.68 -1.89 -11.20
CA VAL A 348 23.67 -1.23 -10.36
C VAL A 348 23.05 -2.26 -9.41
N ASP A 349 23.04 -1.95 -8.11
CA ASP A 349 22.35 -2.74 -7.09
C ASP A 349 20.86 -2.83 -7.44
N LEU A 350 20.24 -4.01 -7.24
CA LEU A 350 18.86 -4.27 -7.68
C LEU A 350 17.86 -3.22 -7.18
N ILE A 351 17.94 -2.82 -5.90
CA ILE A 351 17.00 -1.84 -5.34
C ILE A 351 17.14 -0.47 -6.01
N VAL A 352 18.36 -0.03 -6.28
CA VAL A 352 18.63 1.26 -6.92
C VAL A 352 18.11 1.27 -8.35
N GLY A 353 18.41 0.21 -9.10
CA GLY A 353 17.96 0.10 -10.49
C GLY A 353 16.44 0.03 -10.60
N GLY A 354 15.78 -0.77 -9.76
CA GLY A 354 14.33 -0.92 -9.80
C GLY A 354 13.54 0.30 -9.33
N LEU A 355 14.06 1.08 -8.35
CA LEU A 355 13.48 2.36 -7.95
C LEU A 355 13.69 3.46 -9.01
N ALA A 356 14.81 3.40 -9.74
CA ALA A 356 15.11 4.36 -10.79
C ALA A 356 14.34 4.12 -12.09
N GLU A 357 13.71 2.96 -12.28
CA GLU A 357 12.98 2.66 -13.51
C GLU A 357 11.78 3.59 -13.72
N GLU A 358 11.62 4.05 -14.96
CA GLU A 358 10.41 4.75 -15.39
C GLU A 358 9.16 3.89 -15.13
N HIS A 359 8.13 4.47 -14.52
CA HIS A 359 6.91 3.75 -14.17
C HIS A 359 6.18 3.24 -15.41
N MET A 360 5.61 2.05 -15.30
CA MET A 360 4.69 1.56 -16.32
C MET A 360 3.39 2.36 -16.29
N ALA A 361 2.80 2.62 -17.46
CA ALA A 361 1.54 3.34 -17.55
C ALA A 361 0.44 2.66 -16.71
N GLY A 362 -0.12 3.41 -15.76
CA GLY A 362 -1.17 2.92 -14.86
C GLY A 362 -0.67 2.11 -13.66
N ALA A 363 0.64 1.93 -13.51
CA ALA A 363 1.28 1.35 -12.34
C ALA A 363 2.08 2.42 -11.59
N MET A 364 2.48 2.13 -10.35
CA MET A 364 3.36 2.98 -9.55
C MET A 364 4.83 2.54 -9.60
N VAL A 365 5.14 1.49 -10.37
CA VAL A 365 6.48 0.87 -10.42
C VAL A 365 6.92 0.62 -11.86
N GLY A 366 8.24 0.55 -12.04
CA GLY A 366 8.86 0.19 -13.31
C GLY A 366 8.72 -1.29 -13.71
N PRO A 367 9.09 -1.65 -14.95
CA PRO A 367 8.93 -3.01 -15.48
C PRO A 367 9.50 -4.15 -14.62
N LEU A 368 10.69 -3.97 -14.03
CA LEU A 368 11.36 -5.02 -13.26
C LEU A 368 10.67 -5.26 -11.93
N PHE A 369 10.42 -4.21 -11.15
CA PHE A 369 9.71 -4.34 -9.88
C PHE A 369 8.28 -4.83 -10.09
N ARG A 370 7.60 -4.38 -11.15
CA ARG A 370 6.30 -4.96 -11.52
C ARG A 370 6.40 -6.45 -11.79
N ALA A 371 7.43 -6.92 -12.49
CA ALA A 371 7.63 -8.33 -12.80
C ALA A 371 7.88 -9.17 -11.54
N ILE A 372 8.76 -8.71 -10.65
CA ILE A 372 9.11 -9.40 -9.39
C ILE A 372 7.90 -9.47 -8.46
N ILE A 373 7.22 -8.35 -8.24
CA ILE A 373 6.08 -8.26 -7.33
C ILE A 373 4.94 -9.14 -7.86
N ARG A 374 4.62 -9.03 -9.16
CA ARG A 374 3.60 -9.86 -9.81
C ARG A 374 3.91 -11.34 -9.72
N ASP A 375 5.14 -11.76 -10.01
CA ASP A 375 5.56 -13.17 -9.89
C ASP A 375 5.33 -13.70 -8.47
N GLN A 376 5.81 -12.96 -7.46
CA GLN A 376 5.70 -13.41 -6.08
C GLN A 376 4.26 -13.57 -5.63
N PHE A 377 3.40 -12.58 -5.91
CA PHE A 377 1.98 -12.65 -5.56
C PHE A 377 1.25 -13.75 -6.34
N LEU A 378 1.61 -14.02 -7.59
CA LEU A 378 1.01 -15.16 -8.30
C LEU A 378 1.40 -16.49 -7.67
N ARG A 379 2.67 -16.67 -7.28
CA ARG A 379 3.11 -17.90 -6.65
C ARG A 379 2.49 -18.12 -5.27
N THR A 380 2.37 -17.07 -4.45
CA THR A 380 1.73 -17.20 -3.14
C THR A 380 0.23 -17.41 -3.25
N ARG A 381 -0.45 -16.89 -4.27
CA ARG A 381 -1.87 -17.19 -4.53
C ARG A 381 -2.09 -18.60 -5.07
N ASP A 382 -1.40 -18.93 -6.16
CA ASP A 382 -1.67 -20.14 -6.92
C ASP A 382 -1.11 -21.38 -6.21
N GLY A 383 -0.05 -21.23 -5.40
CA GLY A 383 0.52 -22.27 -4.54
C GLY A 383 -0.09 -22.36 -3.13
N ASP A 384 -1.10 -21.55 -2.80
CA ASP A 384 -1.78 -21.62 -1.50
C ASP A 384 -3.02 -22.53 -1.56
N ARG A 385 -2.93 -23.68 -0.88
CA ARG A 385 -4.06 -24.60 -0.73
C ARG A 385 -5.22 -23.98 0.04
N PHE A 386 -4.94 -22.97 0.87
CA PHE A 386 -5.91 -22.19 1.64
C PHE A 386 -6.14 -20.79 1.06
N TRP A 387 -5.98 -20.62 -0.26
CA TRP A 387 -6.50 -19.44 -0.95
C TRP A 387 -8.02 -19.33 -0.77
N PHE A 388 -8.55 -18.13 -0.51
CA PHE A 388 -9.96 -17.95 -0.13
C PHE A 388 -10.96 -18.45 -1.18
N GLU A 389 -10.60 -18.42 -2.47
CA GLU A 389 -11.45 -18.95 -3.54
C GLU A 389 -11.31 -20.46 -3.76
N ASN A 390 -10.41 -21.13 -3.05
CA ASN A 390 -10.14 -22.57 -3.18
C ASN A 390 -11.02 -23.43 -2.27
N GLY A 391 -12.34 -23.21 -2.29
CA GLY A 391 -13.34 -24.13 -1.73
C GLY A 391 -13.38 -24.24 -0.20
N GLN A 392 -12.84 -23.26 0.54
CA GLN A 392 -12.83 -23.28 2.00
C GLN A 392 -14.02 -22.55 2.67
N PHE A 393 -14.84 -21.85 1.88
CA PHE A 393 -16.01 -21.08 2.31
C PHE A 393 -17.29 -21.57 1.65
N ALA A 394 -18.42 -21.41 2.34
CA ALA A 394 -19.73 -21.53 1.73
C ALA A 394 -19.93 -20.43 0.66
N PRO A 395 -20.79 -20.64 -0.36
CA PRO A 395 -21.01 -19.64 -1.41
C PRO A 395 -21.35 -18.24 -0.89
N ASP A 396 -22.26 -18.15 0.09
CA ASP A 396 -22.69 -16.86 0.65
C ASP A 396 -21.55 -16.14 1.41
N ASP A 397 -20.72 -16.88 2.15
CA ASP A 397 -19.54 -16.33 2.81
C ASP A 397 -18.50 -15.85 1.79
N LEU A 398 -18.30 -16.62 0.71
CA LEU A 398 -17.37 -16.24 -0.36
C LEU A 398 -17.81 -14.97 -1.09
N ASP A 399 -19.11 -14.83 -1.36
CA ASP A 399 -19.67 -13.62 -1.97
C ASP A 399 -19.55 -12.42 -1.01
N ALA A 400 -19.77 -12.63 0.30
CA ALA A 400 -19.57 -11.59 1.30
C ALA A 400 -18.11 -11.16 1.43
N ILE A 401 -17.15 -12.10 1.37
CA ILE A 401 -15.71 -11.80 1.35
C ILE A 401 -15.39 -10.97 0.12
N ARG A 402 -15.81 -11.40 -1.09
CA ARG A 402 -15.54 -10.67 -2.34
C ARG A 402 -16.11 -9.26 -2.38
N ALA A 403 -17.23 -9.04 -1.68
CA ALA A 403 -17.87 -7.73 -1.58
C ALA A 403 -17.25 -6.82 -0.52
N THR A 404 -16.39 -7.34 0.37
CA THR A 404 -15.81 -6.56 1.48
C THR A 404 -14.56 -5.80 1.02
N THR A 405 -14.54 -4.49 1.25
CA THR A 405 -13.37 -3.62 1.03
C THR A 405 -12.62 -3.30 2.33
N LEU A 406 -11.46 -2.65 2.24
CA LEU A 406 -10.80 -2.11 3.45
C LEU A 406 -11.65 -1.02 4.13
N ALA A 407 -12.41 -0.22 3.35
CA ALA A 407 -13.36 0.75 3.90
C ALA A 407 -14.43 0.09 4.77
N ASP A 408 -14.99 -1.03 4.29
CA ASP A 408 -15.94 -1.84 5.07
C ASP A 408 -15.35 -2.31 6.40
N VAL A 409 -14.12 -2.82 6.39
CA VAL A 409 -13.45 -3.30 7.61
C VAL A 409 -13.23 -2.15 8.59
N ILE A 410 -12.83 -0.97 8.10
CA ILE A 410 -12.70 0.24 8.93
C ILE A 410 -14.05 0.59 9.56
N LEU A 411 -15.10 0.78 8.76
CA LEU A 411 -16.43 1.21 9.23
C LEU A 411 -17.08 0.22 10.21
N ARG A 412 -16.83 -1.09 10.07
CA ARG A 412 -17.40 -2.12 10.97
C ARG A 412 -16.69 -2.21 12.32
N ASN A 413 -15.46 -1.71 12.44
CA ASN A 413 -14.59 -1.90 13.60
C ASN A 413 -14.15 -0.59 14.28
N THR A 414 -14.75 0.52 13.89
CA THR A 414 -14.43 1.87 14.39
C THR A 414 -15.70 2.70 14.56
N ASP A 415 -15.58 3.88 15.15
CA ASP A 415 -16.61 4.92 15.15
C ASP A 415 -16.43 5.96 14.03
N VAL A 416 -15.65 5.62 12.99
CA VAL A 416 -15.53 6.44 11.78
C VAL A 416 -16.89 6.57 11.11
N ALA A 417 -17.35 7.80 10.92
CA ALA A 417 -18.67 8.11 10.39
C ALA A 417 -18.76 7.88 8.87
N THR A 418 -17.73 8.30 8.14
CA THR A 418 -17.63 8.17 6.68
C THR A 418 -16.18 8.08 6.26
N ILE A 419 -15.91 7.30 5.22
CA ILE A 419 -14.60 7.19 4.57
C ILE A 419 -14.83 6.93 3.06
N ALA A 420 -13.81 7.13 2.22
CA ALA A 420 -13.91 6.79 0.80
C ALA A 420 -14.18 5.30 0.61
N ASP A 421 -15.01 4.95 -0.37
CA ASP A 421 -15.37 3.55 -0.67
C ASP A 421 -14.13 2.70 -1.06
N ASP A 422 -13.16 3.32 -1.74
CA ASP A 422 -11.82 2.80 -1.99
C ASP A 422 -10.80 3.70 -1.30
N VAL A 423 -10.15 3.15 -0.28
CA VAL A 423 -9.19 3.89 0.57
C VAL A 423 -7.76 3.90 0.00
N PHE A 424 -7.47 3.10 -1.02
CA PHE A 424 -6.16 3.11 -1.70
C PHE A 424 -6.10 4.16 -2.80
N ILE A 425 -7.28 4.62 -3.25
CA ILE A 425 -7.41 5.56 -4.35
C ILE A 425 -7.98 6.89 -3.82
N ALA A 426 -7.07 7.77 -3.41
CA ALA A 426 -7.38 9.17 -3.13
C ALA A 426 -8.07 9.81 -4.35
N GLY A 427 -9.38 10.07 -4.21
CA GLY A 427 -10.34 10.19 -5.31
C GLY A 427 -9.93 11.13 -6.44
N ALA A 428 -10.35 10.82 -7.67
CA ALA A 428 -9.96 11.51 -8.90
C ALA A 428 -10.03 13.05 -8.86
N ALA A 429 -10.90 13.61 -8.00
CA ALA A 429 -10.97 15.03 -7.69
C ALA A 429 -9.63 15.59 -7.20
N GLN A 430 -9.02 14.95 -6.20
CA GLN A 430 -7.74 15.36 -5.62
C GLN A 430 -6.61 15.16 -6.62
N ARG A 431 -6.52 13.97 -7.23
CA ARG A 431 -5.47 13.65 -8.23
C ARG A 431 -5.43 14.64 -9.40
N TYR A 432 -6.60 15.06 -9.88
CA TYR A 432 -6.69 15.99 -11.00
C TYR A 432 -6.98 17.42 -10.55
N GLN A 433 -6.90 17.74 -9.25
CA GLN A 433 -7.16 19.06 -8.66
C GLN A 433 -8.51 19.67 -9.10
N LEU A 434 -9.50 18.84 -9.38
CA LEU A 434 -10.83 19.26 -9.83
C LEU A 434 -11.78 19.32 -8.64
N PRO A 435 -12.76 20.26 -8.62
CA PRO A 435 -13.82 20.20 -7.64
C PRO A 435 -14.57 18.87 -7.74
N GLU A 436 -14.76 18.16 -6.62
CA GLU A 436 -15.49 16.89 -6.60
C GLU A 436 -16.93 17.06 -7.13
N ALA A 437 -17.57 18.17 -6.76
CA ALA A 437 -18.88 18.58 -7.26
C ALA A 437 -18.94 18.63 -8.80
N LEU A 438 -17.83 18.95 -9.48
CA LEU A 438 -17.74 18.99 -10.93
C LEU A 438 -17.74 17.57 -11.52
N ILE A 439 -16.94 16.66 -10.96
CA ILE A 439 -16.88 15.27 -11.39
C ILE A 439 -18.25 14.61 -11.22
N ARG A 440 -18.89 14.80 -10.07
CA ARG A 440 -20.27 14.34 -9.79
C ARG A 440 -21.29 14.92 -10.77
N ALA A 441 -21.21 16.22 -11.07
CA ALA A 441 -22.09 16.87 -12.03
C ALA A 441 -21.95 16.32 -13.45
N VAL A 442 -20.72 16.01 -13.87
CA VAL A 442 -20.44 15.39 -15.17
C VAL A 442 -20.98 13.97 -15.21
N ILE A 443 -20.65 13.10 -14.24
CA ILE A 443 -21.14 11.70 -14.18
C ILE A 443 -22.67 11.67 -14.23
N HIS A 444 -23.35 12.49 -13.42
CA HIS A 444 -24.81 12.54 -13.43
C HIS A 444 -25.33 12.94 -14.81
N THR A 445 -24.75 13.97 -15.43
CA THR A 445 -25.22 14.46 -16.74
C THR A 445 -24.99 13.43 -17.84
N GLU A 446 -23.87 12.71 -17.79
CA GLU A 446 -23.44 11.75 -18.80
C GLU A 446 -24.20 10.43 -18.72
N SER A 447 -24.26 9.82 -17.53
CA SER A 447 -24.77 8.45 -17.36
C SER A 447 -25.88 8.31 -16.33
N ARG A 448 -26.15 9.35 -15.53
CA ARG A 448 -26.94 9.25 -14.29
C ARG A 448 -26.40 8.16 -13.34
N TYR A 449 -25.09 8.05 -13.26
CA TYR A 449 -24.38 7.05 -12.44
C TYR A 449 -24.59 5.59 -12.86
N ASN A 450 -24.94 5.34 -14.13
CA ASN A 450 -24.99 3.98 -14.67
C ASN A 450 -23.63 3.59 -15.27
N PRO A 451 -22.87 2.65 -14.66
CA PRO A 451 -21.55 2.25 -15.14
C PRO A 451 -21.60 1.48 -16.47
N ASP A 452 -22.73 0.86 -16.81
CA ASP A 452 -22.93 0.11 -18.05
C ASP A 452 -23.47 0.99 -19.20
N ALA A 453 -23.56 2.30 -19.00
CA ALA A 453 -24.17 3.20 -19.97
C ALA A 453 -23.36 3.26 -21.28
N VAL A 454 -24.06 3.07 -22.41
CA VAL A 454 -23.54 3.30 -23.76
C VAL A 454 -24.43 4.31 -24.48
N SER A 455 -23.87 5.45 -24.89
CA SER A 455 -24.63 6.43 -25.67
C SER A 455 -24.88 5.95 -27.11
N HIS A 456 -25.83 6.58 -27.80
CA HIS A 456 -26.13 6.30 -29.21
C HIS A 456 -24.92 6.48 -30.16
N VAL A 457 -23.91 7.24 -29.74
CA VAL A 457 -22.66 7.47 -30.51
C VAL A 457 -21.49 6.63 -29.99
N GLY A 458 -21.72 5.72 -29.04
CA GLY A 458 -20.73 4.76 -28.56
C GLY A 458 -19.84 5.25 -27.42
N ALA A 459 -20.20 6.34 -26.75
CA ALA A 459 -19.53 6.76 -25.51
C ALA A 459 -19.87 5.79 -24.36
N MET A 460 -18.91 5.49 -23.48
CA MET A 460 -18.97 4.35 -22.55
C MET A 460 -18.77 4.78 -21.10
N GLY A 461 -19.50 4.14 -20.18
CA GLY A 461 -19.29 4.22 -18.73
C GLY A 461 -19.79 5.49 -18.05
N LEU A 462 -19.44 5.66 -16.78
CA LEU A 462 -19.97 6.71 -15.90
C LEU A 462 -19.83 8.15 -16.45
N MET A 463 -18.69 8.45 -17.06
CA MET A 463 -18.31 9.73 -17.64
C MET A 463 -18.37 9.73 -19.17
N GLN A 464 -18.96 8.68 -19.78
CA GLN A 464 -19.23 8.58 -21.22
C GLN A 464 -18.00 8.92 -22.08
N LEU A 465 -16.92 8.15 -21.91
CA LEU A 465 -15.72 8.29 -22.71
C LEU A 465 -15.91 7.66 -24.10
N MET A 466 -15.64 8.41 -25.16
CA MET A 466 -15.57 7.84 -26.51
C MET A 466 -14.42 6.82 -26.61
N PRO A 467 -14.53 5.73 -27.40
CA PRO A 467 -13.51 4.69 -27.45
C PRO A 467 -12.10 5.20 -27.80
N ALA A 468 -12.01 6.17 -28.71
CA ALA A 468 -10.73 6.80 -29.04
C ALA A 468 -10.16 7.63 -27.89
N THR A 469 -11.02 8.35 -27.17
CA THR A 469 -10.64 9.15 -26.00
C THR A 469 -10.22 8.26 -24.83
N ALA A 470 -10.96 7.18 -24.55
CA ALA A 470 -10.59 6.18 -23.55
C ALA A 470 -9.18 5.63 -23.81
N ARG A 471 -8.90 5.21 -25.05
CA ARG A 471 -7.55 4.77 -25.46
C ARG A 471 -6.49 5.86 -25.27
N TYR A 472 -6.78 7.09 -25.68
CA TYR A 472 -5.86 8.22 -25.51
C TYR A 472 -5.55 8.52 -24.05
N LEU A 473 -6.52 8.33 -23.15
CA LEU A 473 -6.37 8.60 -21.72
C LEU A 473 -5.73 7.46 -20.94
N GLY A 474 -5.60 6.27 -21.55
CA GLY A 474 -5.11 5.05 -20.91
C GLY A 474 -6.20 4.21 -20.23
N VAL A 475 -7.47 4.40 -20.58
CA VAL A 475 -8.61 3.64 -20.04
C VAL A 475 -8.80 2.36 -20.85
N ALA A 476 -8.46 1.22 -20.26
CA ALA A 476 -8.54 -0.09 -20.91
C ALA A 476 -9.94 -0.71 -20.81
N GLN A 477 -10.59 -0.56 -19.65
CA GLN A 477 -11.94 -1.05 -19.38
C GLN A 477 -12.87 0.14 -19.10
N PRO A 478 -13.52 0.71 -20.12
CA PRO A 478 -14.30 1.93 -19.94
C PRO A 478 -15.64 1.73 -19.22
N PHE A 479 -16.06 0.48 -18.95
CA PHE A 479 -17.23 0.17 -18.10
C PHE A 479 -16.86 -0.05 -16.64
N ASP A 480 -15.56 -0.19 -16.34
CA ASP A 480 -15.08 -0.16 -14.97
C ASP A 480 -15.27 1.27 -14.40
N PRO A 481 -16.00 1.42 -13.28
CA PRO A 481 -16.29 2.72 -12.67
C PRO A 481 -15.03 3.55 -12.43
N MET A 482 -13.98 2.95 -11.89
CA MET A 482 -12.79 3.65 -11.45
C MET A 482 -11.95 4.13 -12.62
N GLN A 483 -11.63 3.26 -13.57
CA GLN A 483 -10.91 3.65 -14.79
C GLN A 483 -11.67 4.72 -15.57
N ASN A 484 -13.00 4.63 -15.62
CA ASN A 484 -13.82 5.61 -16.31
C ASN A 484 -13.82 6.98 -15.59
N ILE A 485 -13.94 7.00 -14.26
CA ILE A 485 -13.88 8.21 -13.45
C ILE A 485 -12.50 8.87 -13.56
N TYR A 486 -11.42 8.09 -13.47
CA TYR A 486 -10.05 8.61 -13.58
C TYR A 486 -9.76 9.13 -14.98
N GLY A 487 -10.14 8.39 -16.03
CA GLY A 487 -10.00 8.85 -17.42
C GLY A 487 -10.78 10.14 -17.66
N GLY A 488 -12.05 10.18 -17.28
CA GLY A 488 -12.89 11.37 -17.47
C GLY A 488 -12.39 12.58 -16.68
N SER A 489 -11.91 12.38 -15.46
CA SER A 489 -11.33 13.44 -14.64
C SER A 489 -9.99 13.94 -15.19
N LYS A 490 -9.12 13.04 -15.67
CA LYS A 490 -7.90 13.39 -16.42
C LYS A 490 -8.23 14.27 -17.64
N TYR A 491 -9.28 13.91 -18.38
CA TYR A 491 -9.69 14.67 -19.55
C TYR A 491 -10.22 16.06 -19.19
N LEU A 492 -11.03 16.19 -18.14
CA LEU A 492 -11.47 17.48 -17.61
C LEU A 492 -10.29 18.38 -17.23
N ARG A 493 -9.26 17.83 -16.57
CA ARG A 493 -8.04 18.58 -16.24
C ARG A 493 -7.28 19.02 -17.49
N LEU A 494 -7.09 18.15 -18.48
CA LEU A 494 -6.44 18.51 -19.75
C LEU A 494 -7.17 19.66 -20.46
N LEU A 495 -8.51 19.65 -20.43
CA LEU A 495 -9.32 20.74 -20.97
C LEU A 495 -9.21 22.01 -20.13
N ALA A 496 -9.19 21.91 -18.80
CA ALA A 496 -9.00 23.04 -17.91
C ALA A 496 -7.68 23.75 -18.18
N ASN A 497 -6.60 23.00 -18.37
CA ASN A 497 -5.30 23.56 -18.74
C ASN A 497 -5.33 24.25 -20.10
N ASN A 498 -6.04 23.68 -21.08
CA ASN A 498 -6.19 24.26 -22.43
C ASN A 498 -7.04 25.53 -22.49
N PHE A 499 -7.94 25.73 -21.53
CA PHE A 499 -8.88 26.84 -21.49
C PHE A 499 -8.71 27.72 -20.25
N ASN A 500 -7.54 27.69 -19.62
CA ASN A 500 -7.18 28.51 -18.46
C ASN A 500 -8.21 28.45 -17.32
N GLY A 501 -8.79 27.27 -17.09
CA GLY A 501 -9.78 27.04 -16.04
C GLY A 501 -11.19 27.58 -16.32
N ASP A 502 -11.48 28.08 -17.52
CA ASP A 502 -12.84 28.52 -17.87
C ASP A 502 -13.79 27.31 -17.94
N MET A 503 -14.57 27.12 -16.88
CA MET A 503 -15.49 25.99 -16.69
C MET A 503 -16.48 25.83 -17.87
N VAL A 504 -16.93 26.94 -18.47
CA VAL A 504 -17.88 26.91 -19.60
C VAL A 504 -17.20 26.33 -20.84
N LEU A 505 -15.97 26.73 -21.11
CA LEU A 505 -15.19 26.22 -22.25
C LEU A 505 -14.70 24.79 -22.02
N VAL A 506 -14.33 24.44 -20.79
CA VAL A 506 -13.99 23.07 -20.39
C VAL A 506 -15.15 22.13 -20.67
N LEU A 507 -16.35 22.43 -20.18
CA LEU A 507 -17.53 21.59 -20.38
C LEU A 507 -17.97 21.54 -21.85
N ALA A 508 -17.83 22.65 -22.58
CA ALA A 508 -18.07 22.66 -24.02
C ALA A 508 -17.07 21.74 -24.76
N GLY A 509 -15.80 21.78 -24.37
CA GLY A 509 -14.74 20.94 -24.92
C GLY A 509 -14.88 19.47 -24.53
N TYR A 510 -15.42 19.19 -23.35
CA TYR A 510 -15.70 17.82 -22.90
C TYR A 510 -16.74 17.16 -23.79
N PHE A 511 -17.86 17.85 -24.02
CA PHE A 511 -18.98 17.34 -24.81
C PHE A 511 -18.75 17.36 -26.33
N SER A 512 -18.04 18.36 -26.86
CA SER A 512 -17.89 18.56 -28.32
C SER A 512 -16.46 18.49 -28.86
N GLY A 513 -15.48 18.23 -27.99
CA GLY A 513 -14.07 18.21 -28.32
C GLY A 513 -13.41 19.60 -28.30
N ALA A 514 -12.17 19.68 -27.80
CA ALA A 514 -11.42 20.94 -27.70
C ALA A 514 -11.22 21.64 -29.06
N GLY A 515 -11.08 20.86 -30.14
CA GLY A 515 -10.93 21.40 -31.50
C GLY A 515 -12.16 22.19 -31.96
N ALA A 516 -13.37 21.78 -31.55
CA ALA A 516 -14.59 22.51 -31.87
C ALA A 516 -14.63 23.87 -31.16
N VAL A 517 -14.29 23.90 -29.86
CA VAL A 517 -14.21 25.15 -29.09
C VAL A 517 -13.19 26.11 -29.69
N LYS A 518 -11.99 25.62 -30.05
CA LYS A 518 -10.96 26.42 -30.71
C LYS A 518 -11.41 26.97 -32.07
N LYS A 519 -12.06 26.15 -32.90
CA LYS A 519 -12.57 26.55 -34.22
C LYS A 519 -13.58 27.71 -34.14
N TYR A 520 -14.45 27.70 -33.14
CA TYR A 520 -15.48 28.73 -32.97
C TYR A 520 -15.06 29.90 -32.07
N GLY A 521 -13.85 29.85 -31.49
CA GLY A 521 -13.36 30.88 -30.56
C GLY A 521 -14.20 31.00 -29.28
N GLY A 522 -14.84 29.91 -28.85
CA GLY A 522 -15.79 29.91 -27.73
C GLY A 522 -16.76 28.73 -27.80
N VAL A 523 -17.84 28.77 -27.02
CA VAL A 523 -18.86 27.70 -27.01
C VAL A 523 -19.45 27.52 -28.42
N PRO A 524 -19.28 26.33 -29.05
CA PRO A 524 -19.80 26.09 -30.39
C PRO A 524 -21.29 26.45 -30.52
N PRO A 525 -21.74 27.03 -31.65
CA PRO A 525 -23.12 27.48 -31.85
C PRO A 525 -24.10 26.31 -32.10
N HIS A 526 -23.86 25.15 -31.49
CA HIS A 526 -24.73 23.98 -31.58
C HIS A 526 -25.64 23.92 -30.35
N PRO A 527 -26.98 23.83 -30.50
CA PRO A 527 -27.92 23.86 -29.38
C PRO A 527 -27.66 22.79 -28.31
N GLY A 528 -27.15 21.62 -28.71
CA GLY A 528 -26.81 20.51 -27.80
C GLY A 528 -25.70 20.88 -26.81
N VAL A 529 -24.64 21.56 -27.28
CA VAL A 529 -23.49 21.94 -26.43
C VAL A 529 -23.92 22.92 -25.36
N ARG A 530 -24.70 23.93 -25.74
CA ARG A 530 -25.23 24.94 -24.80
C ARG A 530 -26.16 24.32 -23.76
N ARG A 531 -26.94 23.32 -24.15
CA ARG A 531 -27.84 22.59 -23.23
C ARG A 531 -27.03 21.75 -22.24
N TYR A 532 -26.02 21.03 -22.73
CA TYR A 532 -25.13 20.23 -21.91
C TYR A 532 -24.42 21.08 -20.85
N VAL A 533 -23.74 22.16 -21.26
CA VAL A 533 -23.01 23.04 -20.33
C VAL A 533 -23.94 23.59 -19.24
N LYS A 534 -25.14 24.08 -19.61
CA LYS A 534 -26.13 24.57 -18.65
C LYS A 534 -26.61 23.48 -17.68
N ALA A 535 -26.73 22.23 -18.14
CA ALA A 535 -27.18 21.12 -17.32
C ALA A 535 -26.11 20.72 -16.30
N VAL A 536 -24.84 20.62 -16.72
CA VAL A 536 -23.73 20.32 -15.81
C VAL A 536 -23.56 21.45 -14.78
N LEU A 537 -23.50 22.72 -15.20
CA LEU A 537 -23.35 23.85 -14.26
C LEU A 537 -24.49 23.93 -13.25
N ARG A 538 -25.74 23.65 -13.66
CA ARG A 538 -26.86 23.60 -12.71
C ARG A 538 -26.65 22.53 -11.64
N ARG A 539 -26.14 21.35 -12.01
CA ARG A 539 -25.85 20.27 -11.06
C ARG A 539 -24.64 20.60 -10.20
N TYR A 540 -23.59 21.16 -10.79
CA TYR A 540 -22.39 21.61 -10.09
C TYR A 540 -22.74 22.55 -8.93
N TYR A 541 -23.47 23.64 -9.19
CA TYR A 541 -23.91 24.57 -8.15
C TYR A 541 -24.97 24.01 -7.19
N ALA A 542 -25.56 22.86 -7.50
CA ALA A 542 -26.41 22.13 -6.57
C ALA A 542 -25.62 21.17 -5.68
N TYR A 543 -24.46 20.69 -6.15
CA TYR A 543 -23.52 19.86 -5.40
C TYR A 543 -22.51 20.66 -4.56
N GLU A 544 -22.33 21.96 -4.85
CA GLU A 544 -21.55 22.87 -4.00
C GLU A 544 -22.33 23.40 -2.77
N ARG A 545 -23.63 23.12 -2.67
CA ARG A 545 -24.49 23.50 -1.54
C ARG A 545 -24.75 22.28 -0.67
#